data_AF-A0A258SPG8-F1
#
_entry.id   AF-A0A258SPG8-F1
#
_cell.length_a   1.000
_cell.length_b   1.000
_cell.length_c   1.000
_cell.angle_alpha   90.00
_cell.angle_beta   90.00
_cell.angle_gamma   90.00
#
_symmetry.space_group_name_H-M   'P 1'
#
loop_
_entity.id
_entity.type
_entity.pdbx_description
1 polymer ?
#
loop_
_entity_poly.entity_id
_entity_poly.type
_entity_poly.pdbx_seq_one_letter_code
_entity_poly.pdbx_strand_id
1 'polypeptide(L)'
;MIVADDNDDYVGEIRIYAGIQEPEGWMFCDGREVSAQSYPALAHALGYVWGGGGPRFRIPDLRGRLTVGEGKGTGMTQRTHARWPISSAPTVIRSTPGRCRWPAT
;
A
#
# COMPACT_ATOMS: atom_id res chain seq x y z
N MET A 1 -8.44 7.80 -4.86
CA MET A 1 -7.55 8.37 -5.90
C MET A 1 -6.31 8.92 -5.22
N ILE A 2 -5.22 9.04 -5.96
CA ILE A 2 -3.94 9.57 -5.50
C ILE A 2 -3.59 10.84 -6.25
N VAL A 3 -3.06 11.84 -5.54
CA VAL A 3 -2.52 13.08 -6.12
C VAL A 3 -1.24 12.74 -6.89
N ALA A 4 -1.20 13.05 -8.19
CA ALA A 4 -0.08 12.76 -9.07
C ALA A 4 0.77 13.99 -9.42
N ASP A 5 0.24 15.20 -9.24
CA ASP A 5 0.88 16.48 -9.59
C ASP A 5 0.73 17.53 -8.47
N ASP A 6 1.60 18.55 -8.46
CA ASP A 6 1.82 19.50 -7.34
C ASP A 6 0.98 20.79 -7.43
N ASN A 7 -0.14 20.79 -8.18
CA ASN A 7 -0.86 22.03 -8.51
C ASN A 7 -1.57 22.73 -7.34
N ASP A 8 -1.58 22.17 -6.13
CA ASP A 8 -2.05 22.77 -4.85
C ASP A 8 -2.16 21.71 -3.72
N ASP A 9 -1.83 20.44 -4.00
CA ASP A 9 -1.98 19.32 -3.09
C ASP A 9 -0.66 18.56 -2.87
N TYR A 10 -0.50 17.94 -1.70
CA TYR A 10 0.66 17.10 -1.44
C TYR A 10 0.65 15.85 -2.33
N VAL A 11 1.65 15.74 -3.19
CA VAL A 11 1.84 14.56 -4.05
C VAL A 11 1.94 13.28 -3.20
N GLY A 12 1.15 12.27 -3.55
CA GLY A 12 1.05 11.03 -2.79
C GLY A 12 -0.08 10.99 -1.75
N GLU A 13 -0.85 12.07 -1.57
CA GLU A 13 -2.06 12.04 -0.76
C GLU A 13 -3.14 11.14 -1.38
N ILE A 14 -3.83 10.38 -0.54
CA ILE A 14 -4.95 9.53 -0.95
C ILE A 14 -6.26 10.19 -0.52
N ARG A 15 -7.10 10.55 -1.49
CA ARG A 15 -8.45 11.07 -1.23
C ARG A 15 -9.53 10.11 -1.74
N ILE A 16 -10.65 10.08 -1.02
CA ILE A 16 -11.85 9.36 -1.46
C ILE A 16 -12.58 10.24 -2.47
N TYR A 17 -13.02 9.63 -3.57
CA TYR A 17 -13.67 10.33 -4.66
C TYR A 17 -14.87 9.56 -5.14
N ALA A 18 -15.96 10.31 -5.33
CA ALA A 18 -17.26 9.79 -5.69
C ALA A 18 -17.58 9.91 -7.19
N GLY A 19 -16.66 10.44 -8.00
CA GLY A 19 -16.83 10.57 -9.45
C GLY A 19 -16.31 9.34 -10.22
N ILE A 20 -16.66 9.29 -11.51
CA ILE A 20 -16.37 8.18 -12.43
C ILE A 20 -15.18 8.42 -13.37
N GLN A 21 -14.64 9.64 -13.42
CA GLN A 21 -13.55 10.02 -14.32
C GLN A 21 -12.37 10.57 -13.52
N GLU A 22 -11.15 10.34 -14.01
CA GLU A 22 -9.91 10.88 -13.43
C GLU A 22 -9.82 12.38 -13.78
N PRO A 23 -9.85 13.31 -12.81
CA PRO A 23 -9.56 14.70 -13.07
C PRO A 23 -8.05 14.91 -13.32
N GLU A 24 -7.70 16.03 -13.94
CA GLU A 24 -6.31 16.39 -14.22
C GLU A 24 -5.48 16.50 -12.93
N GLY A 25 -4.26 15.96 -12.94
CA GLY A 25 -3.39 15.90 -11.76
C GLY A 25 -3.70 14.76 -10.79
N TRP A 26 -4.71 13.93 -11.07
CA TRP A 26 -5.09 12.81 -10.20
C TRP A 26 -5.17 11.49 -10.95
N MET A 27 -5.09 10.41 -10.17
CA MET A 27 -5.13 9.04 -10.70
C MET A 27 -5.89 8.10 -9.77
N PHE A 28 -6.63 7.14 -10.33
CA PHE A 28 -7.25 6.08 -9.56
C PHE A 28 -6.21 5.14 -8.96
N CYS A 29 -6.48 4.65 -7.76
CA CYS A 29 -5.65 3.67 -7.08
C CYS A 29 -6.09 2.26 -7.53
N ASP A 30 -5.66 1.83 -8.71
CA ASP A 30 -6.06 0.56 -9.35
C ASP A 30 -4.93 -0.50 -9.38
N GLY A 31 -3.75 -0.19 -8.85
CA GLY A 31 -2.59 -1.08 -8.87
C GLY A 31 -1.76 -1.05 -10.16
N ARG A 32 -2.02 -0.12 -11.09
CA ARG A 32 -1.26 -0.03 -12.35
C ARG A 32 0.20 0.37 -12.14
N GLU A 33 1.01 0.08 -13.15
CA GLU A 33 2.43 0.43 -13.17
C GLU A 33 2.64 1.72 -13.95
N VAL A 34 3.36 2.66 -13.35
CA VAL A 34 3.53 4.03 -13.85
C VAL A 34 5.02 4.35 -13.96
N SER A 35 5.38 5.13 -14.98
CA SER A 35 6.78 5.54 -15.19
C SER A 35 7.21 6.59 -14.17
N ALA A 36 8.34 6.34 -13.50
CA ALA A 36 8.98 7.31 -12.60
C ALA A 36 9.44 8.57 -13.32
N GLN A 37 9.69 8.49 -14.63
CA GLN A 37 10.07 9.65 -15.44
C GLN A 37 8.89 10.60 -15.68
N SER A 38 7.68 10.06 -15.77
CA SER A 38 6.47 10.86 -16.00
C SER A 38 5.95 11.50 -14.71
N TYR A 39 6.12 10.82 -13.57
CA TYR A 39 5.66 11.30 -12.26
C TYR A 39 6.77 11.19 -11.21
N PRO A 40 7.81 12.04 -11.29
CA PRO A 40 8.97 11.95 -10.41
C PRO A 40 8.64 12.25 -8.95
N ALA A 41 7.75 13.21 -8.69
CA ALA A 41 7.29 13.54 -7.35
C ALA A 41 6.52 12.37 -6.70
N LEU A 42 5.64 11.72 -7.47
CA LEU A 42 4.88 10.56 -7.02
C LEU A 42 5.78 9.35 -6.74
N ALA A 43 6.78 9.13 -7.61
CA ALA A 43 7.77 8.08 -7.42
C ALA A 43 8.60 8.32 -6.14
N HIS A 44 8.94 9.58 -5.83
CA HIS A 44 9.64 9.94 -4.59
C HIS A 44 8.77 9.72 -3.34
N ALA A 45 7.47 10.01 -3.41
CA ALA A 45 6.55 9.83 -2.28
C ALA A 45 6.23 8.34 -1.99
N LEU A 46 5.98 7.53 -3.02
CA LEU A 46 5.57 6.13 -2.86
C LEU A 46 6.74 5.13 -2.83
N GLY A 47 7.82 5.42 -3.53
CA GLY A 47 8.89 4.48 -3.81
C GLY A 47 8.39 3.17 -4.44
N TYR A 48 8.97 2.04 -4.04
CA TYR A 48 8.58 0.69 -4.48
C TYR A 48 7.78 -0.09 -3.43
N VAL A 49 7.12 0.60 -2.48
CA VAL A 49 6.38 -0.03 -1.38
C VAL A 49 5.26 -0.94 -1.90
N TRP A 50 4.66 -0.55 -3.02
CA TRP A 50 3.58 -1.27 -3.72
C TRP A 50 4.10 -2.15 -4.88
N GLY A 51 5.41 -2.35 -4.95
CA GLY A 51 6.09 -3.07 -6.02
C GLY A 51 6.56 -2.16 -7.15
N GLY A 52 7.06 -2.80 -8.22
CA GLY A 52 7.76 -2.14 -9.32
C GLY A 52 9.25 -2.49 -9.34
N GLY A 53 9.97 -1.92 -10.30
CA GLY A 53 11.40 -2.17 -10.48
C GLY A 53 12.01 -1.29 -11.56
N GLY A 54 13.11 -0.63 -11.23
CA GLY A 54 13.85 0.22 -12.17
C GLY A 54 13.09 1.51 -12.53
N PRO A 55 12.82 1.80 -13.81
CA PRO A 55 12.20 3.07 -14.22
C PRO A 55 10.70 3.16 -13.93
N ARG A 56 10.08 2.11 -13.38
CA ARG A 56 8.62 2.02 -13.18
C ARG A 56 8.28 1.61 -11.75
N PHE A 57 7.26 2.26 -11.19
CA PHE A 57 6.73 1.99 -9.86
C PHE A 57 5.25 1.64 -9.94
N ARG A 58 4.75 0.88 -8.97
CA ARG A 58 3.32 0.55 -8.89
C ARG A 58 2.60 1.47 -7.93
N ILE A 59 1.36 1.81 -8.27
CA ILE A 59 0.48 2.58 -7.39
C ILE A 59 -0.33 1.63 -6.49
N PRO A 60 -0.91 2.12 -5.38
CA PRO A 60 -1.76 1.30 -4.53
C PRO A 60 -3.01 0.83 -5.26
N ASP A 61 -3.47 -0.40 -5.00
CA ASP A 61 -4.83 -0.86 -5.37
C ASP A 61 -5.76 -0.71 -4.18
N LEU A 62 -6.69 0.25 -4.25
CA LEU A 62 -7.67 0.52 -3.20
C LEU A 62 -9.09 0.07 -3.58
N ARG A 63 -9.26 -0.65 -4.70
CA ARG A 63 -10.58 -1.13 -5.11
C ARG A 63 -11.07 -2.19 -4.12
N GLY A 64 -12.21 -1.92 -3.49
CA GLY A 64 -12.78 -2.78 -2.44
C GLY A 64 -11.94 -2.80 -1.15
N ARG A 65 -11.05 -1.83 -0.94
CA ARG A 65 -10.24 -1.70 0.28
C ARG A 65 -10.49 -0.36 0.96
N LEU A 66 -10.39 -0.35 2.28
CA LEU A 66 -10.42 0.87 3.08
C LEU A 66 -9.01 1.23 3.52
N THR A 67 -8.64 2.50 3.43
CA THR A 67 -7.40 3.02 4.00
C THR A 67 -7.52 3.08 5.53
N VAL A 68 -6.52 2.57 6.22
CA VAL A 68 -6.44 2.57 7.69
C VAL A 68 -5.04 3.04 8.07
N GLY A 69 -4.93 3.85 9.12
CA GLY A 69 -3.64 4.30 9.63
C GLY A 69 -2.76 3.14 10.08
N GLU A 70 -1.46 3.24 9.81
CA GLU A 70 -0.46 2.30 10.30
C GLU A 70 -0.27 2.44 11.82
N GLY A 71 0.02 1.32 12.47
CA GLY A 71 0.60 1.31 13.81
C GLY A 71 -0.20 0.49 14.80
N LYS A 72 0.21 0.64 16.07
CA LYS A 72 -0.43 -0.01 17.21
C LYS A 72 -1.12 1.07 18.05
N GLY A 73 -2.43 1.22 17.86
CA GLY A 73 -3.25 1.97 18.81
C GLY A 73 -3.17 1.35 20.21
N THR A 74 -3.36 2.14 21.26
CA THR A 74 -3.43 1.64 22.63
C THR A 74 -4.54 0.59 22.76
N GLY A 75 -4.18 -0.64 23.14
CA GLY A 75 -5.12 -1.77 23.22
C GLY A 75 -5.51 -2.41 21.87
N MET A 76 -4.93 -1.97 20.75
CA MET A 76 -5.21 -2.52 19.41
C MET A 76 -4.09 -3.44 18.92
N THR A 77 -4.43 -4.32 17.97
CA THR A 77 -3.44 -5.10 17.22
C THR A 77 -2.64 -4.19 16.27
N GLN A 78 -1.37 -4.52 16.07
CA GLN A 78 -0.50 -3.78 15.15
C GLN A 78 -0.99 -3.97 13.72
N ARG A 79 -1.28 -2.87 13.02
CA ARG A 79 -1.64 -2.86 11.61
C ARG A 79 -0.44 -2.32 10.83
N THR A 80 0.24 -3.20 10.11
CA THR A 80 1.30 -2.82 9.18
C THR A 80 0.70 -2.62 7.80
N HIS A 81 1.22 -1.67 7.02
CA HIS A 81 0.79 -1.49 5.63
C HIS A 81 0.90 -2.80 4.85
N ALA A 82 0.00 -2.99 3.88
CA ALA A 82 0.09 -4.07 2.90
C ALA A 82 1.29 -3.83 1.96
N ARG A 83 2.50 -4.03 2.50
CA ARG A 83 3.76 -4.00 1.75
C ARG A 83 3.77 -5.19 0.81
N TRP A 84 4.06 -4.93 -0.47
CA TRP A 84 4.35 -6.00 -1.42
C TRP A 84 5.53 -6.84 -0.89
N PRO A 85 5.48 -8.18 -0.98
CA PRO A 85 6.50 -9.02 -0.35
C PRO A 85 7.87 -8.79 -1.02
N ILE A 86 8.69 -7.94 -0.42
CA ILE A 86 10.14 -7.94 -0.62
C ILE A 86 10.70 -9.03 0.28
N SER A 87 10.78 -10.25 -0.25
CA SER A 87 11.48 -11.42 0.31
C SER A 87 11.36 -11.65 1.84
N SER A 88 10.57 -12.67 2.19
CA SER A 88 10.78 -13.61 3.31
C SER A 88 10.72 -13.13 4.77
N ALA A 89 9.79 -12.25 5.14
CA ALA A 89 9.23 -12.32 6.49
C ALA A 89 7.80 -12.84 6.39
N PRO A 90 7.56 -14.17 6.53
CA PRO A 90 6.20 -14.62 6.75
C PRO A 90 5.67 -13.91 7.99
N THR A 91 4.40 -13.48 7.93
CA THR A 91 3.61 -13.10 9.09
C THR A 91 3.96 -14.04 10.23
N VAL A 92 4.69 -13.53 11.22
CA VAL A 92 5.00 -14.27 12.43
C VAL A 92 3.66 -14.40 13.18
N ILE A 93 2.88 -15.41 12.81
CA ILE A 93 2.04 -16.11 13.78
C ILE A 93 3.06 -16.68 14.75
N ARG A 94 3.37 -15.92 15.80
CA ARG A 94 4.14 -16.43 16.93
C ARG A 94 3.21 -17.43 17.62
N SER A 95 3.08 -18.63 17.05
CA SER A 95 2.62 -19.80 17.76
C SER A 95 3.63 -20.02 18.87
N THR A 96 3.32 -19.48 20.04
CA THR A 96 4.06 -19.71 21.28
C THR A 96 4.04 -21.22 21.54
N PRO A 97 5.14 -21.81 22.06
CA PRO A 97 5.48 -23.20 21.82
C PRO A 97 4.59 -24.11 22.67
N GLY A 98 3.60 -24.73 22.01
CA GLY A 98 2.76 -25.76 22.60
C GLY A 98 2.83 -26.99 21.74
N ARG A 99 3.67 -27.96 22.13
CA ARG A 99 3.48 -29.35 21.69
C ARG A 99 2.13 -29.81 22.21
N CYS A 100 1.07 -29.65 21.44
CA CYS A 100 -0.10 -30.51 21.58
C CYS A 100 0.16 -31.74 20.70
N ARG A 101 0.88 -32.69 21.31
CA ARG A 101 1.02 -34.06 20.82
C ARG A 101 -0.41 -34.62 20.80
N TRP A 102 -1.03 -34.68 19.64
CA TRP A 102 -2.26 -35.46 19.44
C TRP A 102 -2.00 -36.89 19.91
N PRO A 103 -2.83 -37.48 20.77
CA PRO A 103 -2.71 -38.89 21.09
C PRO A 103 -3.18 -39.68 19.86
N ALA A 104 -2.25 -40.40 19.23
CA ALA A 104 -2.63 -41.47 18.32
C ALA A 104 -3.25 -42.59 19.16
N THR A 105 -4.46 -43.02 18.77
CA THR A 105 -5.02 -44.31 19.20
C THR A 105 -4.46 -45.39 18.28
#